data_AF-A0A0C3NST9-F1
#
_entry.id   AF-A0A0C3NST9-F1
#
_cell.length_a   1.000
_cell.length_b   1.000
_cell.length_c   1.000
_cell.angle_alpha   90.00
_cell.angle_beta   90.00
_cell.angle_gamma   90.00
#
_symmetry.space_group_name_H-M   'P 1'
#
loop_
_entity.id
_entity.type
_entity.pdbx_description
1 polymer ?
#
loop_
_entity_poly.entity_id
_entity_poly.type
_entity_poly.pdbx_seq_one_letter_code
_entity_poly.pdbx_strand_id
1 'polypeptide(L)'
;MAPGRVKKFLASLPFGSAARSRRSHESHSDPVTAVTAAAEASNPTIETTPSPAAFRMRVCNTVDKSDIFDAKGNMIDNVVVEGSLGRGYHNIEHELVFKSNPGFVFHDSSGFEAGSAQQFDEMKKFVIDHAAARTLQKRIHAIWYCIPMTDYQRTVTAAEQKFFNECDTGHVPVVVLLTKVDALHLAAIEELLDEGLEMEEAKKRATERETLLLEKWETHIKQILDQCQFPPKMYLALTKMHNESADCTTLIQSTASALNEEGLQRLLISTQQSSIGLCIEYAVYWVVGGMIRHVIERGERYDIRAFESAVLSWFPKHSIVVGDFMEGLAGGWLTSCGFHLLVA
;
A
#
# COMPACT_ATOMS: atom_id res chain seq x y z
N MET A 1 13.71 -12.47 -30.96
CA MET A 1 13.36 -13.79 -30.40
C MET A 1 12.10 -13.65 -29.54
N ALA A 2 11.21 -14.65 -29.53
CA ALA A 2 9.90 -14.57 -28.88
C ALA A 2 9.97 -14.32 -27.35
N PRO A 3 9.01 -13.55 -26.78
CA PRO A 3 9.01 -13.09 -25.37
C PRO A 3 8.96 -14.21 -24.30
N GLY A 4 8.77 -15.47 -24.69
CA GLY A 4 8.78 -16.62 -23.77
C GLY A 4 10.17 -17.05 -23.27
N ARG A 5 11.27 -16.63 -23.90
CA ARG A 5 12.63 -17.08 -23.53
C ARG A 5 13.20 -16.40 -22.29
N VAL A 6 12.80 -15.16 -22.02
CA VAL A 6 13.31 -14.37 -20.87
C VAL A 6 12.71 -14.85 -19.54
N LYS A 7 11.41 -15.19 -19.53
CA LYS A 7 10.75 -15.81 -18.36
C LYS A 7 11.41 -17.14 -17.95
N LYS A 8 11.85 -17.92 -18.92
CA LYS A 8 12.50 -19.23 -18.69
C LYS A 8 13.92 -19.09 -18.11
N PHE A 9 14.60 -17.98 -18.41
CA PHE A 9 15.93 -17.66 -17.87
C PHE A 9 15.85 -17.18 -16.41
N LEU A 10 14.87 -16.33 -16.08
CA LEU A 10 14.68 -15.86 -14.70
C LEU A 10 14.28 -16.99 -13.73
N ALA A 11 13.52 -17.99 -14.20
CA ALA A 11 13.17 -19.17 -13.42
C ALA A 11 14.33 -20.17 -13.18
N SER A 12 15.50 -19.94 -13.81
CA SER A 12 16.66 -20.84 -13.74
C SER A 12 17.78 -20.37 -12.79
N LEU A 13 17.60 -19.21 -12.14
CA LEU A 13 18.57 -18.68 -11.18
C LEU A 13 18.39 -19.35 -9.81
N PRO A 14 19.45 -19.88 -9.18
CA PRO A 14 19.35 -20.58 -7.91
C PRO A 14 19.37 -19.57 -6.76
N PHE A 15 18.21 -19.03 -6.38
CA PHE A 15 18.04 -18.43 -5.06
C PHE A 15 17.63 -19.53 -4.08
N GLY A 16 18.65 -20.18 -3.50
CA GLY A 16 18.48 -21.28 -2.57
C GLY A 16 17.84 -20.83 -1.25
N SER A 17 16.65 -21.36 -0.96
CA SER A 17 16.13 -21.45 0.41
C SER A 17 16.91 -22.54 1.16
N ALA A 18 17.78 -22.13 2.08
CA ALA A 18 18.40 -23.04 3.04
C ALA A 18 17.42 -23.32 4.19
N ALA A 19 16.57 -24.33 4.01
CA ALA A 19 15.78 -24.91 5.09
C ALA A 19 16.71 -25.68 6.04
N ARG A 20 16.91 -25.15 7.26
CA ARG A 20 17.70 -25.82 8.30
C ARG A 20 16.80 -26.80 9.06
N SER A 21 16.89 -28.06 8.67
CA SER A 21 16.31 -29.21 9.39
C SER A 21 16.92 -29.34 10.79
N ARG A 22 16.08 -29.33 11.84
CA ARG A 22 16.43 -29.80 13.18
C ARG A 22 15.57 -31.02 13.49
N ARG A 23 16.22 -32.19 13.57
CA ARG A 23 15.73 -33.40 14.22
C ARG A 23 15.55 -33.14 15.71
N SER A 24 14.40 -33.49 16.26
CA SER A 24 14.23 -33.74 17.70
C SER A 24 13.63 -35.13 17.87
N HIS A 25 14.28 -35.91 18.74
CA HIS A 25 13.97 -37.28 19.12
C HIS A 25 12.60 -37.40 19.79
N GLU A 26 11.84 -38.44 19.40
CA GLU A 26 10.74 -38.99 20.19
C GLU A 26 11.28 -39.79 21.39
N SER A 27 10.64 -39.61 22.54
CA SER A 27 10.62 -40.60 23.62
C SER A 27 9.23 -40.60 24.25
N HIS A 28 8.55 -41.74 24.12
CA HIS A 28 7.26 -42.07 24.72
C HIS A 28 7.27 -42.00 26.26
N SER A 29 6.19 -41.49 26.86
CA SER A 29 5.52 -42.11 28.02
C SER A 29 4.16 -41.43 28.31
N ASP A 30 3.09 -42.23 28.27
CA ASP A 30 1.74 -41.94 28.78
C ASP A 30 1.58 -42.58 30.18
N PRO A 31 0.43 -42.50 30.89
CA PRO A 31 -0.47 -41.37 31.22
C PRO A 31 -0.75 -41.34 32.74
N VAL A 32 -1.60 -40.42 33.25
CA VAL A 32 -2.59 -40.61 34.37
C VAL A 32 -3.13 -39.26 34.92
N THR A 33 -4.44 -39.09 34.74
CA THR A 33 -5.49 -38.58 35.67
C THR A 33 -5.29 -37.31 36.50
N ALA A 34 -6.12 -36.28 36.26
CA ALA A 34 -6.96 -35.65 37.30
C ALA A 34 -7.96 -34.62 36.72
N VAL A 35 -9.20 -34.78 37.13
CA VAL A 35 -10.37 -33.91 36.94
C VAL A 35 -10.27 -32.70 37.87
N THR A 36 -10.63 -31.50 37.43
CA THR A 36 -11.54 -30.56 38.14
C THR A 36 -11.78 -29.27 37.36
N ALA A 37 -13.01 -28.79 37.46
CA ALA A 37 -13.57 -27.66 36.76
C ALA A 37 -13.06 -26.31 37.28
N ALA A 38 -13.00 -25.31 36.39
CA ALA A 38 -13.29 -23.92 36.73
C ALA A 38 -13.81 -23.21 35.47
N ALA A 39 -15.09 -22.84 35.51
CA ALA A 39 -15.68 -21.91 34.58
C ALA A 39 -15.19 -20.51 34.93
N GLU A 40 -14.47 -19.86 34.02
CA GLU A 40 -14.34 -18.40 34.01
C GLU A 40 -14.60 -17.92 32.59
N ALA A 41 -15.82 -17.38 32.43
CA ALA A 41 -16.18 -16.56 31.30
C ALA A 41 -15.32 -15.29 31.34
N SER A 42 -14.28 -15.25 30.52
CA SER A 42 -13.55 -14.02 30.20
C SER A 42 -14.13 -13.43 28.93
N ASN A 43 -14.77 -12.27 29.11
CA ASN A 43 -15.25 -11.34 28.10
C ASN A 43 -14.37 -11.32 26.84
N PRO A 44 -14.94 -11.37 25.62
CA PRO A 44 -14.17 -11.06 24.43
C PRO A 44 -13.75 -9.58 24.52
N THR A 45 -12.44 -9.39 24.64
CA THR A 45 -11.76 -8.10 24.51
C THR A 45 -12.32 -7.40 23.28
N ILE A 46 -12.80 -6.17 23.46
CA ILE A 46 -13.20 -5.27 22.37
C ILE A 46 -12.01 -5.18 21.43
N GLU A 47 -12.07 -5.90 20.31
CA GLU A 47 -11.13 -5.75 19.21
C GLU A 47 -11.31 -4.34 18.67
N THR A 48 -10.38 -3.46 19.03
CA THR A 48 -10.24 -2.14 18.42
C THR A 48 -10.09 -2.34 16.92
N THR A 49 -11.14 -2.02 16.18
CA THR A 49 -11.15 -2.08 14.72
C THR A 49 -9.96 -1.30 14.16
N PRO A 50 -9.12 -1.90 13.29
CA PRO A 50 -7.94 -1.23 12.75
C PRO A 50 -8.35 0.01 11.95
N SER A 51 -7.71 1.15 12.27
CA SER A 51 -7.97 2.44 11.64
C SER A 51 -7.38 2.50 10.21
N PRO A 52 -7.83 3.45 9.36
CA PRO A 52 -7.29 3.69 8.01
C PRO A 52 -5.76 3.84 7.91
N ALA A 53 -5.06 4.04 9.04
CA ALA A 53 -3.61 4.18 9.11
C ALA A 53 -2.82 2.86 8.87
N ALA A 54 -3.47 1.69 8.94
CA ALA A 54 -2.78 0.40 8.96
C ALA A 54 -1.87 0.15 7.74
N PHE A 55 -2.36 0.35 6.52
CA PHE A 55 -1.55 0.06 5.33
C PHE A 55 -0.42 1.09 5.12
N ARG A 56 -0.60 2.36 5.53
CA ARG A 56 0.45 3.39 5.45
C ARG A 56 1.65 3.02 6.33
N MET A 57 1.35 2.57 7.56
CA MET A 57 2.36 2.04 8.47
C MET A 57 3.12 0.85 7.85
N ARG A 58 2.42 -0.06 7.17
CA ARG A 58 3.06 -1.20 6.48
C ARG A 58 3.91 -0.79 5.29
N VAL A 59 3.49 0.20 4.50
CA VAL A 59 4.30 0.79 3.41
C VAL A 59 5.61 1.37 3.95
N CYS A 60 5.55 2.05 5.10
CA CYS A 60 6.72 2.62 5.76
C CYS A 60 7.46 1.63 6.69
N ASN A 61 7.07 0.35 6.68
CA ASN A 61 7.60 -0.73 7.52
C ASN A 61 7.74 -0.31 9.01
N THR A 62 6.68 0.25 9.57
CA THR A 62 6.65 0.77 10.94
C THR A 62 5.36 0.40 11.67
N VAL A 63 5.40 0.53 12.99
CA VAL A 63 4.24 0.50 13.89
C VAL A 63 4.04 1.86 14.59
N ASP A 64 4.95 2.80 14.36
CA ASP A 64 4.90 4.15 14.92
C ASP A 64 3.88 5.02 14.17
N LYS A 65 3.29 5.97 14.89
CA LYS A 65 2.42 6.99 14.29
C LYS A 65 3.24 7.96 13.43
N SER A 66 2.59 8.52 12.41
CA SER A 66 3.18 9.60 11.60
C SER A 66 3.27 10.90 12.39
N ASP A 67 4.28 11.70 12.08
CA ASP A 67 4.30 13.12 12.40
C ASP A 67 3.42 13.87 11.38
N ILE A 68 2.78 14.95 11.80
CA ILE A 68 1.88 15.75 10.97
C ILE A 68 2.50 17.12 10.76
N PHE A 69 2.58 17.57 9.52
CA PHE A 69 3.12 18.89 9.16
C PHE A 69 2.07 19.73 8.43
N ASP A 70 2.06 21.04 8.68
CA ASP A 70 1.31 21.99 7.88
C ASP A 70 1.99 22.26 6.52
N ALA A 71 1.30 22.96 5.61
CA ALA A 71 1.85 23.34 4.30
C ALA A 71 3.09 24.26 4.34
N LYS A 72 3.51 24.74 5.52
CA LYS A 72 4.73 25.53 5.75
C LYS A 72 5.86 24.67 6.34
N GLY A 73 5.62 23.39 6.61
CA GLY A 73 6.57 22.46 7.22
C GLY A 73 6.65 22.55 8.75
N ASN A 74 5.69 23.20 9.40
CA ASN A 74 5.64 23.23 10.87
C ASN A 74 4.96 21.96 11.38
N MET A 75 5.59 21.31 12.36
CA MET A 75 5.01 20.15 13.03
C MET A 75 3.77 20.57 13.84
N ILE A 76 2.68 19.84 13.64
CA ILE A 76 1.42 20.00 14.36
C ILE A 76 1.40 18.99 15.51
N ASP A 77 1.04 19.45 16.72
CA ASP A 77 0.95 18.56 17.88
C ASP A 77 -0.20 17.55 17.72
N ASN A 78 0.15 16.26 17.76
CA ASN A 78 -0.78 15.14 17.62
C ASN A 78 -1.91 15.16 18.66
N VAL A 79 -1.72 15.79 19.83
CA VAL A 79 -2.78 15.90 20.85
C VAL A 79 -3.98 16.74 20.36
N VAL A 80 -3.74 17.72 19.47
CA VAL A 80 -4.81 18.54 18.85
C VAL A 80 -5.60 17.72 17.83
N VAL A 81 -4.95 16.76 17.18
CA VAL A 81 -5.52 15.87 16.16
C VAL A 81 -6.19 14.64 16.77
N GLU A 82 -5.67 14.13 17.90
CA GLU A 82 -6.25 13.00 18.63
C GLU A 82 -7.42 13.41 19.54
N GLY A 83 -7.40 14.63 20.11
CA GLY A 83 -8.54 15.20 20.84
C GLY A 83 -9.78 15.43 19.96
N SER A 84 -9.63 15.35 18.63
CA SER A 84 -10.67 15.52 17.61
C SER A 84 -10.98 14.24 16.82
N LEU A 85 -10.43 13.07 17.23
CA LEU A 85 -10.81 11.74 16.71
C LEU A 85 -12.29 11.39 16.97
N GLY A 86 -12.97 12.16 17.83
CA GLY A 86 -14.42 12.25 17.87
C GLY A 86 -14.94 13.27 16.84
N ARG A 87 -14.80 12.99 15.54
CA ARG A 87 -15.17 13.86 14.41
C ARG A 87 -14.45 15.24 14.34
N GLY A 88 -13.63 15.43 13.32
CA GLY A 88 -13.80 16.62 12.47
C GLY A 88 -12.70 17.69 12.38
N TYR A 89 -11.41 17.35 12.45
CA TYR A 89 -10.38 18.25 11.89
C TYR A 89 -9.31 17.48 11.12
N HIS A 90 -9.65 17.11 9.89
CA HIS A 90 -8.70 16.59 8.91
C HIS A 90 -8.56 17.64 7.81
N ASN A 91 -7.33 18.05 7.55
CA ASN A 91 -7.01 18.94 6.47
C ASN A 91 -6.13 18.16 5.49
N ILE A 92 -6.63 17.98 4.27
CA ILE A 92 -5.93 17.24 3.21
C ILE A 92 -4.57 17.88 2.85
N GLU A 93 -4.40 19.17 3.12
CA GLU A 93 -3.13 19.89 2.95
C GLU A 93 -2.07 19.50 4.00
N HIS A 94 -2.45 18.79 5.07
CA HIS A 94 -1.48 18.33 6.06
C HIS A 94 -0.73 17.11 5.55
N GLU A 95 0.58 17.12 5.75
CA GLU A 95 1.49 16.05 5.37
C GLU A 95 1.65 15.08 6.53
N LEU A 96 1.36 13.80 6.30
CA LEU A 96 1.62 12.70 7.22
C LEU A 96 2.94 12.04 6.82
N VAL A 97 3.95 12.11 7.69
CA VAL A 97 5.29 11.59 7.40
C VAL A 97 5.72 10.62 8.50
N PHE A 98 6.22 9.44 8.11
CA PHE A 98 6.73 8.45 9.06
C PHE A 98 8.24 8.59 9.20
N LYS A 99 8.74 8.66 10.43
CA LYS A 99 10.18 8.75 10.72
C LYS A 99 10.99 7.59 10.14
N SER A 100 10.39 6.40 10.08
CA SER A 100 11.01 5.20 9.50
C SER A 100 11.25 5.31 8.00
N ASN A 101 10.46 6.14 7.30
CA ASN A 101 10.62 6.37 5.87
C ASN A 101 10.11 7.79 5.50
N PRO A 102 10.92 8.83 5.73
CA PRO A 102 10.54 10.22 5.48
C PRO A 102 10.46 10.54 3.97
N GLY A 103 10.83 9.59 3.11
CA GLY A 103 10.66 9.72 1.68
C GLY A 103 9.20 9.55 1.25
N PHE A 104 8.32 9.00 2.08
CA PHE A 104 6.88 8.98 1.82
C PHE A 104 6.16 10.10 2.56
N VAL A 105 5.36 10.85 1.81
CA VAL A 105 4.45 11.87 2.33
C VAL A 105 3.03 11.44 1.99
N PHE A 106 2.15 11.33 2.99
CA PHE A 106 0.76 10.97 2.77
C PHE A 106 -0.17 12.15 3.05
N HIS A 107 -1.19 12.30 2.22
CA HIS A 107 -2.32 13.20 2.46
C HIS A 107 -3.57 12.38 2.71
N ASP A 108 -4.45 12.81 3.60
CA ASP A 108 -5.67 12.09 3.99
C ASP A 108 -6.89 12.98 3.74
N SER A 109 -7.84 12.53 2.90
CA SER A 109 -8.98 13.34 2.46
C SER A 109 -10.15 13.37 3.45
N SER A 110 -10.03 12.70 4.61
CA SER A 110 -11.08 12.48 5.62
C SER A 110 -12.29 11.64 5.17
N GLY A 111 -12.31 11.18 3.92
CA GLY A 111 -13.52 10.68 3.27
C GLY A 111 -14.58 11.77 3.08
N PHE A 112 -15.42 11.59 2.07
CA PHE A 112 -16.57 12.45 1.80
C PHE A 112 -17.81 11.57 1.64
N GLU A 113 -18.82 11.78 2.49
CA GLU A 113 -20.09 11.09 2.36
C GLU A 113 -20.98 11.79 1.34
N ALA A 114 -21.96 11.05 0.79
CA ALA A 114 -23.00 11.59 -0.08
C ALA A 114 -23.84 12.66 0.65
N GLY A 115 -23.39 13.91 0.61
CA GLY A 115 -24.07 15.04 1.27
C GLY A 115 -23.17 16.25 1.55
N SER A 116 -21.85 16.09 1.60
CA SER A 116 -20.92 17.19 1.88
C SER A 116 -20.23 17.68 0.61
N ALA A 117 -20.91 18.55 -0.14
CA ALA A 117 -20.36 19.13 -1.37
C ALA A 117 -19.03 19.85 -1.13
N GLN A 118 -18.89 20.53 0.01
CA GLN A 118 -17.68 21.26 0.37
C GLN A 118 -16.46 20.34 0.51
N GLN A 119 -16.58 19.21 1.22
CA GLN A 119 -15.46 18.28 1.39
C GLN A 119 -14.98 17.70 0.05
N PHE A 120 -15.93 17.40 -0.85
CA PHE A 120 -15.58 16.97 -2.20
C PHE A 120 -14.86 18.07 -2.99
N ASP A 121 -15.34 19.31 -2.93
CA ASP A 121 -14.74 20.42 -3.67
C ASP A 121 -13.33 20.76 -3.15
N GLU A 122 -13.11 20.70 -1.84
CA GLU A 122 -11.80 20.85 -1.21
C GLU A 122 -10.83 19.73 -1.64
N MET A 123 -11.26 18.46 -1.58
CA MET A 123 -10.48 17.32 -2.05
C MET A 123 -10.17 17.42 -3.56
N LYS A 124 -11.17 17.73 -4.38
CA LYS A 124 -11.02 17.85 -5.84
C LYS A 124 -10.05 18.98 -6.18
N LYS A 125 -10.16 20.12 -5.50
CA LYS A 125 -9.23 21.24 -5.66
C LYS A 125 -7.80 20.82 -5.30
N PHE A 126 -7.61 20.16 -4.16
CA PHE A 126 -6.31 19.64 -3.74
C PHE A 126 -5.71 18.72 -4.81
N VAL A 127 -6.48 17.75 -5.29
CA VAL A 127 -6.05 16.79 -6.32
C VAL A 127 -5.63 17.50 -7.60
N ILE A 128 -6.45 18.41 -8.13
CA ILE A 128 -6.15 19.12 -9.38
C ILE A 128 -4.90 20.00 -9.23
N ASP A 129 -4.82 20.77 -8.14
CA ASP A 129 -3.70 21.69 -7.89
C ASP A 129 -2.38 20.92 -7.74
N HIS A 130 -2.39 19.80 -7.00
CA HIS A 130 -1.20 18.98 -6.79
C HIS A 130 -0.87 18.09 -8.00
N ALA A 131 -1.85 17.60 -8.76
CA ALA A 131 -1.59 16.85 -10.00
C ALA A 131 -0.91 17.74 -11.06
N ALA A 132 -1.28 19.02 -11.12
CA ALA A 132 -0.73 20.02 -12.05
C ALA A 132 0.56 20.69 -11.56
N ALA A 133 1.06 20.35 -10.36
CA ALA A 133 2.24 20.97 -9.78
C ALA A 133 3.50 20.73 -10.63
N ARG A 134 4.27 21.79 -10.89
CA ARG A 134 5.49 21.73 -11.73
C ARG A 134 6.68 21.05 -11.07
N THR A 135 6.70 21.02 -9.73
CA THR A 135 7.78 20.46 -8.93
C THR A 135 7.35 19.13 -8.34
N LEU A 136 8.18 18.09 -8.47
CA LEU A 136 7.89 16.76 -7.94
C LEU A 136 7.55 16.77 -6.44
N GLN A 137 8.21 17.64 -5.66
CA GLN A 137 7.96 17.74 -4.21
C GLN A 137 6.57 18.28 -3.86
N LYS A 138 5.88 18.94 -4.80
CA LYS A 138 4.51 19.44 -4.57
C LYS A 138 3.48 18.65 -5.35
N ARG A 139 3.93 17.64 -6.10
CA ARG A 139 3.07 16.84 -6.97
C ARG A 139 2.66 15.58 -6.24
N ILE A 140 1.36 15.29 -6.18
CA ILE A 140 0.92 13.95 -5.78
C ILE A 140 1.24 12.98 -6.91
N HIS A 141 1.78 11.81 -6.57
CA HIS A 141 2.32 10.86 -7.55
C HIS A 141 1.37 9.70 -7.84
N ALA A 142 0.55 9.32 -6.88
CA ALA A 142 -0.51 8.33 -7.02
C ALA A 142 -1.62 8.60 -6.00
N ILE A 143 -2.82 8.14 -6.33
CA ILE A 143 -4.00 8.20 -5.45
C ILE A 143 -4.39 6.76 -5.11
N TRP A 144 -4.55 6.49 -3.83
CA TRP A 144 -5.12 5.26 -3.31
C TRP A 144 -6.55 5.53 -2.86
N TYR A 145 -7.52 5.10 -3.68
CA TYR A 145 -8.94 5.26 -3.38
C TYR A 145 -9.45 4.03 -2.64
N CYS A 146 -9.75 4.17 -1.35
CA CYS A 146 -10.14 3.06 -0.48
C CYS A 146 -11.65 2.80 -0.55
N ILE A 147 -12.04 1.57 -0.93
CA ILE A 147 -13.42 1.07 -0.81
C ILE A 147 -13.44 -0.02 0.25
N PRO A 148 -14.09 0.19 1.41
CA PRO A 148 -14.16 -0.83 2.45
C PRO A 148 -15.13 -1.95 2.09
N MET A 149 -14.72 -3.19 2.27
CA MET A 149 -15.56 -4.38 2.09
C MET A 149 -16.46 -4.69 3.28
N THR A 150 -16.49 -3.83 4.31
CA THR A 150 -17.44 -3.96 5.43
C THR A 150 -18.88 -3.73 4.99
N ASP A 151 -19.09 -2.83 4.02
CA ASP A 151 -20.40 -2.50 3.46
C ASP A 151 -20.45 -2.89 1.98
N TYR A 152 -19.95 -4.09 1.67
CA TYR A 152 -19.77 -4.59 0.30
C TYR A 152 -21.05 -4.51 -0.55
N GLN A 153 -22.23 -4.63 0.06
CA GLN A 153 -23.54 -4.52 -0.58
C GLN A 153 -23.89 -3.12 -1.09
N ARG A 154 -23.20 -2.08 -0.60
CA ARG A 154 -23.39 -0.67 -0.97
C ARG A 154 -22.13 -0.08 -1.61
N THR A 155 -21.31 -0.92 -2.21
CA THR A 155 -20.11 -0.49 -2.91
C THR A 155 -20.46 0.40 -4.11
N VAL A 156 -19.61 1.41 -4.37
CA VAL A 156 -19.81 2.41 -5.43
C VAL A 156 -21.06 3.28 -5.22
N THR A 157 -21.02 4.07 -4.14
CA THR A 157 -22.06 5.06 -3.84
C THR A 157 -22.00 6.26 -4.78
N ALA A 158 -22.89 7.23 -4.57
CA ALA A 158 -22.84 8.51 -5.27
C ALA A 158 -21.50 9.25 -5.08
N ALA A 159 -20.81 9.04 -3.95
CA ALA A 159 -19.50 9.64 -3.68
C ALA A 159 -18.43 9.11 -4.64
N GLU A 160 -18.29 7.78 -4.76
CA GLU A 160 -17.38 7.15 -5.71
C GLU A 160 -17.66 7.60 -7.14
N GLN A 161 -18.93 7.52 -7.57
CA GLN A 161 -19.31 7.94 -8.91
C GLN A 161 -19.00 9.42 -9.16
N LYS A 162 -19.20 10.30 -8.16
CA LYS A 162 -18.86 11.71 -8.29
C LYS A 162 -17.36 11.90 -8.48
N PHE A 163 -16.52 11.21 -7.70
CA PHE A 163 -15.06 11.27 -7.86
C PHE A 163 -14.63 10.83 -9.25
N PHE A 164 -15.02 9.61 -9.66
CA PHE A 164 -14.56 9.03 -10.93
C PHE A 164 -15.19 9.69 -12.17
N ASN A 165 -16.25 10.50 -12.03
CA ASN A 165 -16.81 11.27 -13.16
C ASN A 165 -16.41 12.74 -13.19
N GLU A 166 -16.07 13.35 -12.05
CA GLU A 166 -15.85 14.80 -11.97
C GLU A 166 -14.43 15.20 -11.59
N CYS A 167 -13.60 14.29 -11.05
CA CYS A 167 -12.24 14.59 -10.60
C CYS A 167 -11.22 14.15 -11.66
N ASP A 168 -10.79 15.10 -12.50
CA ASP A 168 -9.69 14.85 -13.45
C ASP A 168 -8.35 14.86 -12.70
N THR A 169 -7.76 13.68 -12.53
CA THR A 169 -6.47 13.48 -11.85
C THR A 169 -5.28 13.69 -12.79
N GLY A 170 -5.53 14.02 -14.06
CA GLY A 170 -4.52 14.24 -15.08
C GLY A 170 -3.62 13.01 -15.28
N HIS A 171 -2.35 13.14 -14.92
CA HIS A 171 -1.35 12.08 -15.08
C HIS A 171 -1.24 11.16 -13.86
N VAL A 172 -1.91 11.52 -12.75
CA VAL A 172 -1.81 10.83 -11.47
C VAL A 172 -2.72 9.60 -11.50
N PRO A 173 -2.18 8.37 -11.41
CA PRO A 173 -2.99 7.18 -11.44
C PRO A 173 -3.81 7.04 -10.16
N VAL A 174 -5.07 6.63 -10.32
CA VAL A 174 -5.92 6.20 -9.21
C VAL A 174 -5.91 4.68 -9.14
N VAL A 175 -5.49 4.14 -7.99
CA VAL A 175 -5.54 2.71 -7.66
C VAL A 175 -6.65 2.51 -6.65
N VAL A 176 -7.66 1.72 -7.01
CA VAL A 176 -8.73 1.35 -6.07
C VAL A 176 -8.24 0.26 -5.14
N LEU A 177 -8.29 0.51 -3.85
CA LEU A 177 -7.94 -0.45 -2.80
C LEU A 177 -9.21 -0.99 -2.16
N LEU A 178 -9.48 -2.29 -2.33
CA LEU A 178 -10.53 -2.97 -1.58
C LEU A 178 -9.96 -3.29 -0.19
N THR A 179 -10.40 -2.56 0.82
CA THR A 179 -9.87 -2.67 2.19
C THR A 179 -10.81 -3.46 3.09
N LYS A 180 -10.32 -3.91 4.25
CA LYS A 180 -11.09 -4.71 5.22
C LYS A 180 -11.73 -5.95 4.59
N VAL A 181 -11.02 -6.60 3.66
CA VAL A 181 -11.49 -7.80 2.96
C VAL A 181 -11.81 -8.93 3.94
N ASP A 182 -11.12 -8.96 5.08
CA ASP A 182 -11.37 -9.87 6.20
C ASP A 182 -12.80 -9.79 6.75
N ALA A 183 -13.53 -8.68 6.53
CA ALA A 183 -14.95 -8.58 6.87
C ALA A 183 -15.82 -9.55 6.05
N LEU A 184 -15.39 -9.93 4.84
CA LEU A 184 -16.10 -10.90 3.99
C LEU A 184 -16.06 -12.31 4.59
N HIS A 185 -15.14 -12.61 5.51
CA HIS A 185 -15.07 -13.93 6.14
C HIS A 185 -16.31 -14.24 6.98
N LEU A 186 -16.77 -13.26 7.76
CA LEU A 186 -17.99 -13.41 8.55
C LEU A 186 -19.22 -13.51 7.66
N ALA A 187 -19.31 -12.65 6.64
CA ALA A 187 -20.37 -12.72 5.63
C ALA A 187 -20.41 -14.08 4.91
N ALA A 188 -19.24 -14.67 4.61
CA ALA A 188 -19.14 -15.98 4.00
C ALA A 188 -19.70 -17.08 4.90
N ILE A 189 -19.42 -17.03 6.21
CA ILE A 189 -19.99 -17.97 7.18
C ILE A 189 -21.51 -17.81 7.25
N GLU A 190 -21.99 -16.57 7.34
CA GLU A 190 -23.42 -16.26 7.39
C GLU A 190 -24.17 -16.79 6.15
N GLU A 191 -23.67 -16.54 4.93
CA GLU A 191 -24.29 -17.07 3.71
C GLU A 191 -24.32 -18.61 3.68
N LEU A 192 -23.27 -19.28 4.18
CA LEU A 192 -23.22 -20.74 4.25
C LEU A 192 -24.20 -21.31 5.29
N LEU A 193 -24.39 -20.62 6.41
CA LEU A 193 -25.41 -20.99 7.41
C LEU A 193 -26.82 -20.82 6.85
N ASP A 194 -27.07 -19.74 6.12
CA ASP A 194 -28.36 -19.48 5.46
C ASP A 194 -28.67 -20.51 4.35
N GLU A 195 -27.63 -21.09 3.73
CA GLU A 195 -27.73 -22.24 2.83
C GLU A 195 -28.02 -23.58 3.55
N GLY A 196 -28.04 -23.57 4.89
CA GLY A 196 -28.38 -24.72 5.72
C GLY A 196 -27.19 -25.60 6.12
N LEU A 197 -25.95 -25.13 5.97
CA LEU A 197 -24.78 -25.86 6.47
C LEU A 197 -24.70 -25.73 8.00
N GLU A 198 -24.20 -26.78 8.66
CA GLU A 198 -23.82 -26.68 10.06
C GLU A 198 -22.59 -25.78 10.25
N MET A 199 -22.50 -25.11 11.40
CA MET A 199 -21.46 -24.14 11.74
C MET A 199 -20.03 -24.63 11.46
N GLU A 200 -19.71 -25.88 11.79
CA GLU A 200 -18.36 -26.42 11.59
C GLU A 200 -18.02 -26.60 10.10
N GLU A 201 -18.98 -27.04 9.28
CA GLU A 201 -18.78 -27.15 7.84
C GLU A 201 -18.77 -25.77 7.18
N ALA A 202 -19.59 -24.83 7.66
CA ALA A 202 -19.58 -23.44 7.21
C ALA A 202 -18.22 -22.78 7.43
N LYS A 203 -17.62 -22.91 8.63
CA LYS A 203 -16.27 -22.42 8.92
C LYS A 203 -15.20 -23.05 8.03
N LYS A 204 -15.31 -24.35 7.75
CA LYS A 204 -14.36 -25.06 6.89
C LYS A 204 -14.41 -24.56 5.44
N ARG A 205 -15.59 -24.16 4.96
CA ARG A 205 -15.81 -23.65 3.60
C ARG A 205 -15.74 -22.12 3.49
N ALA A 206 -15.64 -21.41 4.62
CA ALA A 206 -15.68 -19.95 4.68
C ALA A 206 -14.61 -19.29 3.80
N THR A 207 -13.37 -19.78 3.81
CA THR A 207 -12.28 -19.20 3.01
C THR A 207 -12.54 -19.30 1.49
N GLU A 208 -13.12 -20.41 1.03
CA GLU A 208 -13.49 -20.57 -0.38
C GLU A 208 -14.63 -19.62 -0.74
N ARG A 209 -15.65 -19.53 0.12
CA ARG A 209 -16.78 -18.62 -0.07
C ARG A 209 -16.37 -17.15 -0.02
N GLU A 210 -15.50 -16.77 0.89
CA GLU A 210 -14.89 -15.43 1.00
C GLU A 210 -14.21 -15.02 -0.31
N THR A 211 -13.44 -15.95 -0.92
CA THR A 211 -12.79 -15.72 -2.22
C THR A 211 -13.83 -15.45 -3.32
N LEU A 212 -14.90 -16.24 -3.39
CA LEU A 212 -15.98 -16.04 -4.36
C LEU A 212 -16.72 -14.70 -4.14
N LEU A 213 -16.92 -14.31 -2.88
CA LEU A 213 -17.52 -13.02 -2.55
C LEU A 213 -16.63 -11.86 -3.00
N LEU A 214 -15.33 -11.94 -2.73
CA LEU A 214 -14.38 -10.93 -3.17
C LEU A 214 -14.38 -10.80 -4.69
N GLU A 215 -14.27 -11.91 -5.43
CA GLU A 215 -14.30 -11.90 -6.90
C GLU A 215 -15.60 -11.30 -7.46
N LYS A 216 -16.74 -11.67 -6.87
CA LYS A 216 -18.06 -11.13 -7.23
C LYS A 216 -18.11 -9.62 -7.06
N TRP A 217 -17.70 -9.11 -5.89
CA TRP A 217 -17.79 -7.67 -5.59
C TRP A 217 -16.71 -6.86 -6.31
N GLU A 218 -15.51 -7.38 -6.46
CA GLU A 218 -14.48 -6.77 -7.30
C GLU A 218 -14.95 -6.63 -8.75
N THR A 219 -15.59 -7.67 -9.30
CA THR A 219 -16.19 -7.62 -10.64
C THR A 219 -17.30 -6.58 -10.73
N HIS A 220 -18.18 -6.52 -9.72
CA HIS A 220 -19.25 -5.52 -9.68
C HIS A 220 -18.72 -4.08 -9.64
N ILE A 221 -17.73 -3.82 -8.79
CA ILE A 221 -17.08 -2.50 -8.67
C ILE A 221 -16.43 -2.11 -9.99
N LYS A 222 -15.67 -3.02 -10.62
CA LYS A 222 -15.06 -2.81 -11.94
C LYS A 222 -16.09 -2.46 -12.99
N GLN A 223 -17.18 -3.22 -13.06
CA GLN A 223 -18.25 -2.98 -14.03
C GLN A 223 -18.81 -1.56 -13.95
N ILE A 224 -18.85 -0.94 -12.76
CA ILE A 224 -19.37 0.42 -12.59
C ILE A 224 -18.27 1.47 -12.81
N LEU A 225 -17.13 1.33 -12.13
CA LEU A 225 -16.08 2.34 -12.14
C LEU A 225 -15.32 2.43 -13.47
N ASP A 226 -15.21 1.32 -14.21
CA ASP A 226 -14.60 1.33 -15.55
C ASP A 226 -15.46 2.07 -16.59
N GLN A 227 -16.73 2.35 -16.29
CA GLN A 227 -17.64 3.13 -17.15
C GLN A 227 -17.63 4.63 -16.84
N CYS A 228 -16.94 5.06 -15.78
CA CYS A 228 -16.86 6.47 -15.40
C CYS A 228 -15.93 7.26 -16.34
N GLN A 229 -16.02 8.59 -16.31
CA GLN A 229 -15.19 9.46 -17.19
C GLN A 229 -13.69 9.29 -16.95
N PHE A 230 -13.28 9.10 -15.69
CA PHE A 230 -11.90 8.95 -15.27
C PHE A 230 -11.76 7.60 -14.55
N PRO A 231 -11.73 6.46 -15.25
CA PRO A 231 -11.70 5.15 -14.61
C PRO A 231 -10.39 4.92 -13.85
N PRO A 232 -10.40 4.12 -12.76
CA PRO A 232 -9.19 3.77 -12.05
C PRO A 232 -8.23 2.96 -12.94
N LYS A 233 -6.92 3.11 -12.68
CA LYS A 233 -5.88 2.43 -13.42
C LYS A 233 -5.84 0.93 -13.11
N MET A 234 -6.13 0.58 -11.86
CA MET A 234 -6.21 -0.81 -11.40
C MET A 234 -6.95 -0.94 -10.07
N TYR A 235 -7.20 -2.18 -9.70
CA TYR A 235 -7.87 -2.59 -8.47
C TYR A 235 -6.95 -3.54 -7.71
N LEU A 236 -6.91 -3.40 -6.39
CA LEU A 236 -6.12 -4.28 -5.52
C LEU A 236 -6.87 -4.54 -4.21
N ALA A 237 -7.06 -5.82 -3.89
CA ALA A 237 -7.58 -6.24 -2.60
C ALA A 237 -6.46 -6.28 -1.55
N LEU A 238 -6.70 -5.66 -0.40
CA LEU A 238 -5.79 -5.66 0.75
C LEU A 238 -6.37 -6.52 1.87
N THR A 239 -5.73 -7.64 2.15
CA THR A 239 -6.13 -8.58 3.21
C THR A 239 -5.24 -8.42 4.44
N LYS A 240 -5.86 -8.43 5.63
CA LYS A 240 -5.16 -8.53 6.93
C LYS A 240 -4.06 -7.48 7.16
N MET A 241 -4.24 -6.25 6.67
CA MET A 241 -3.26 -5.16 6.84
C MET A 241 -3.04 -4.71 8.29
N HIS A 242 -3.93 -5.13 9.20
CA HIS A 242 -3.76 -4.95 10.64
C HIS A 242 -2.62 -5.81 11.22
N ASN A 243 -2.26 -6.91 10.56
CA ASN A 243 -1.18 -7.78 11.01
C ASN A 243 0.18 -7.09 10.80
N GLU A 244 1.04 -7.15 11.80
CA GLU A 244 2.39 -6.60 11.76
C GLU A 244 3.26 -7.18 10.64
N SER A 245 3.02 -8.45 10.28
CA SER A 245 3.72 -9.15 9.21
C SER A 245 3.08 -8.97 7.83
N ALA A 246 2.09 -8.09 7.67
CA ALA A 246 1.42 -7.90 6.40
C ALA A 246 2.38 -7.32 5.34
N ASP A 247 2.46 -7.98 4.19
CA ASP A 247 3.36 -7.61 3.11
C ASP A 247 2.73 -6.53 2.20
N CYS A 248 3.43 -5.40 2.05
CA CYS A 248 3.04 -4.32 1.14
C CYS A 248 3.70 -4.40 -0.24
N THR A 249 4.48 -5.44 -0.52
CA THR A 249 5.19 -5.61 -1.79
C THR A 249 4.23 -5.53 -2.97
N THR A 250 3.08 -6.23 -2.90
CA THR A 250 2.06 -6.19 -3.95
C THR A 250 1.48 -4.79 -4.15
N LEU A 251 1.24 -4.03 -3.08
CA LEU A 251 0.75 -2.65 -3.16
C LEU A 251 1.75 -1.73 -3.85
N ILE A 252 3.04 -1.85 -3.49
CA ILE A 252 4.11 -1.05 -4.09
C ILE A 252 4.33 -1.43 -5.56
N GLN A 253 4.39 -2.72 -5.90
CA GLN A 253 4.52 -3.19 -7.29
C GLN A 253 3.33 -2.77 -8.15
N SER A 254 2.12 -2.85 -7.60
CA SER A 254 0.88 -2.40 -8.24
C SER A 254 0.93 -0.91 -8.52
N THR A 255 1.27 -0.11 -7.51
CA THR A 255 1.42 1.35 -7.63
C THR A 255 2.50 1.70 -8.65
N ALA A 256 3.65 1.03 -8.63
CA ALA A 256 4.71 1.21 -9.62
C ALA A 256 4.23 0.90 -11.04
N SER A 257 3.49 -0.19 -11.22
CA SER A 257 2.94 -0.58 -12.53
C SER A 257 1.88 0.41 -13.04
N ALA A 258 1.19 1.11 -12.13
CA ALA A 258 0.20 2.13 -12.46
C ALA A 258 0.84 3.47 -12.90
N LEU A 259 2.07 3.76 -12.45
CA LEU A 259 2.82 4.96 -12.83
C LEU A 259 3.28 4.87 -14.29
N ASN A 260 2.95 5.88 -15.09
CA ASN A 260 3.29 5.93 -16.52
C ASN A 260 4.76 6.33 -16.79
N GLU A 261 5.43 6.97 -15.83
CA GLU A 261 6.80 7.50 -15.98
C GLU A 261 7.82 6.59 -15.27
N GLU A 262 8.83 6.08 -16.00
CA GLU A 262 9.94 5.28 -15.42
C GLU A 262 10.65 6.03 -14.28
N GLY A 263 10.78 7.35 -14.42
CA GLY A 263 11.36 8.21 -13.38
C GLY A 263 10.58 8.15 -12.06
N LEU A 264 9.24 8.09 -12.13
CA LEU A 264 8.37 7.96 -10.95
C LEU A 264 8.38 6.54 -10.39
N GLN A 265 8.44 5.52 -11.24
CA GLN A 265 8.61 4.14 -10.80
C GLN A 265 9.92 3.99 -10.02
N ARG A 266 11.02 4.53 -10.56
CA ARG A 266 12.31 4.54 -9.88
C ARG A 266 12.29 5.33 -8.59
N LEU A 267 11.62 6.49 -8.57
CA LEU A 267 11.45 7.28 -7.34
C LEU A 267 10.71 6.47 -6.27
N LEU A 268 9.58 5.85 -6.60
CA LEU A 268 8.81 5.01 -5.68
C LEU A 268 9.65 3.83 -5.15
N ILE A 269 10.30 3.07 -6.04
CA ILE A 269 11.04 1.87 -5.66
C ILE A 269 12.28 2.22 -4.82
N SER A 270 13.04 3.25 -5.20
CA SER A 270 14.21 3.69 -4.42
C SER A 270 13.83 4.32 -3.07
N THR A 271 12.62 4.85 -2.95
CA THR A 271 12.08 5.34 -1.67
C THR A 271 11.70 4.19 -0.74
N GLN A 272 11.45 2.99 -1.27
CA GLN A 272 11.17 1.84 -0.43
C GLN A 272 12.45 1.26 0.21
N GLN A 273 12.86 1.86 1.33
CA GLN A 273 14.04 1.48 2.09
C GLN A 273 13.99 0.05 2.66
N SER A 274 12.80 -0.50 2.93
CA SER A 274 12.64 -1.81 3.55
C SER A 274 12.65 -2.98 2.56
N SER A 275 12.55 -2.71 1.24
CA SER A 275 12.48 -3.77 0.21
C SER A 275 13.60 -3.66 -0.82
N ILE A 276 14.80 -4.07 -0.40
CA ILE A 276 15.96 -4.23 -1.31
C ILE A 276 15.63 -5.22 -2.44
N GLY A 277 14.80 -6.24 -2.17
CA GLY A 277 14.35 -7.20 -3.17
C GLY A 277 13.66 -6.53 -4.37
N LEU A 278 12.78 -5.57 -4.12
CA LEU A 278 12.12 -4.79 -5.18
C LEU A 278 13.11 -3.93 -5.96
N CYS A 279 14.09 -3.33 -5.29
CA CYS A 279 15.14 -2.55 -5.95
C CYS A 279 15.93 -3.43 -6.93
N ILE A 280 16.31 -4.65 -6.52
CA ILE A 280 17.01 -5.62 -7.38
C ILE A 280 16.12 -6.00 -8.57
N GLU A 281 14.86 -6.37 -8.32
CA GLU A 281 13.93 -6.81 -9.36
C GLU A 281 13.76 -5.74 -10.46
N TYR A 282 13.46 -4.50 -10.07
CA TYR A 282 13.25 -3.41 -11.01
C TYR A 282 14.55 -2.98 -11.70
N ALA A 283 15.68 -2.94 -10.99
CA ALA A 283 16.98 -2.66 -11.61
C ALA A 283 17.31 -3.68 -12.69
N VAL A 284 17.11 -4.97 -12.42
CA VAL A 284 17.33 -6.03 -13.42
C VAL A 284 16.35 -5.89 -14.58
N TYR A 285 15.06 -5.73 -14.30
CA TYR A 285 14.04 -5.63 -15.34
C TYR A 285 14.31 -4.46 -16.32
N TRP A 286 14.51 -3.25 -15.79
CA TRP A 286 14.67 -2.05 -16.61
C TRP A 286 16.07 -1.93 -17.20
N VAL A 287 17.11 -2.08 -16.37
CA VAL A 287 18.50 -1.80 -16.79
C VAL A 287 19.06 -2.97 -17.58
N VAL A 288 18.98 -4.19 -17.07
CA VAL A 288 19.50 -5.37 -17.78
C VAL A 288 18.62 -5.68 -18.99
N GLY A 289 17.29 -5.62 -18.84
CA GLY A 289 16.36 -5.78 -19.97
C GLY A 289 16.57 -4.73 -21.07
N GLY A 290 16.80 -3.48 -20.69
CA GLY A 290 17.15 -2.38 -21.61
C GLY A 290 18.48 -2.62 -22.32
N MET A 291 19.52 -3.00 -21.58
CA MET A 291 20.85 -3.32 -22.12
C MET A 291 20.80 -4.47 -23.11
N ILE A 292 20.10 -5.57 -22.79
CA ILE A 292 19.94 -6.72 -23.68
C ILE A 292 19.34 -6.29 -25.02
N ARG A 293 18.31 -5.41 -25.02
CA ARG A 293 17.76 -4.87 -26.27
C ARG A 293 18.79 -4.06 -27.05
N HIS A 294 19.53 -3.15 -26.41
CA HIS A 294 20.50 -2.29 -27.12
C HIS A 294 21.68 -3.08 -27.68
N VAL A 295 22.25 -4.00 -26.90
CA VAL A 295 23.41 -4.80 -27.30
C VAL A 295 23.06 -5.84 -28.36
N ILE A 296 21.91 -6.53 -28.21
CA ILE A 296 21.50 -7.60 -29.15
C ILE A 296 20.86 -7.04 -30.41
N GLU A 297 20.04 -5.98 -30.31
CA GLU A 297 19.26 -5.49 -31.45
C GLU A 297 19.97 -4.38 -32.24
N ARG A 298 20.87 -3.62 -31.61
CA ARG A 298 21.56 -2.46 -32.24
C ARG A 298 23.07 -2.62 -32.38
N GLY A 299 23.65 -3.67 -31.79
CA GLY A 299 25.10 -3.94 -31.89
C GLY A 299 25.98 -2.87 -31.23
N GLU A 300 25.42 -2.08 -30.31
CA GLU A 300 26.12 -0.98 -29.66
C GLU A 300 27.06 -1.49 -28.54
N ARG A 301 28.23 -0.85 -28.42
CA ARG A 301 29.19 -1.13 -27.36
C ARG A 301 28.70 -0.49 -26.06
N TYR A 302 28.71 -1.26 -24.98
CA TYR A 302 28.06 -0.86 -23.74
C TYR A 302 29.04 -0.23 -22.73
N ASP A 303 28.63 0.88 -22.10
CA ASP A 303 29.41 1.57 -21.07
C ASP A 303 29.09 0.99 -19.68
N ILE A 304 30.10 0.35 -19.08
CA ILE A 304 29.99 -0.26 -17.75
C ILE A 304 29.72 0.77 -16.64
N ARG A 305 30.22 2.01 -16.75
CA ARG A 305 29.98 3.04 -15.73
C ARG A 305 28.55 3.56 -15.81
N ALA A 306 28.03 3.73 -17.03
CA ALA A 306 26.64 4.11 -17.25
C ALA A 306 25.68 3.03 -16.71
N PHE A 307 26.03 1.75 -16.88
CA PHE A 307 25.29 0.64 -16.29
C PHE A 307 25.26 0.65 -14.78
N GLU A 308 26.44 0.74 -14.15
CA GLU A 308 26.56 0.76 -12.70
C GLU A 308 25.74 1.92 -12.13
N SER A 309 25.85 3.10 -12.75
CA SER A 309 25.05 4.27 -12.37
C SER A 309 23.54 4.02 -12.53
N ALA A 310 23.11 3.41 -13.65
CA ALA A 310 21.72 3.08 -13.89
C ALA A 310 21.18 2.06 -12.88
N VAL A 311 21.92 0.99 -12.57
CA VAL A 311 21.55 -0.01 -11.54
C VAL A 311 21.45 0.65 -10.16
N LEU A 312 22.48 1.38 -9.74
CA LEU A 312 22.51 2.02 -8.42
C LEU A 312 21.42 3.08 -8.26
N SER A 313 20.91 3.66 -9.34
CA SER A 313 19.82 4.64 -9.29
C SER A 313 18.48 4.08 -8.77
N TRP A 314 18.32 2.76 -8.73
CA TRP A 314 17.13 2.08 -8.20
C TRP A 314 17.19 1.77 -6.71
N PHE A 315 18.37 1.93 -6.08
CA PHE A 315 18.55 1.62 -4.66
C PHE A 315 18.38 2.86 -3.79
N PRO A 316 18.01 2.68 -2.51
CA PRO A 316 17.91 3.78 -1.57
C PRO A 316 19.22 4.57 -1.51
N LYS A 317 19.13 5.87 -1.69
CA LYS A 317 20.27 6.77 -1.49
C LYS A 317 20.37 7.01 0.01
N HIS A 318 21.30 6.35 0.69
CA HIS A 318 21.55 6.63 2.10
C HIS A 318 21.96 8.10 2.26
N SER A 319 21.05 8.94 2.78
CA SER A 319 21.48 10.15 3.47
C SER A 319 22.08 9.69 4.80
N ILE A 320 23.41 9.67 4.87
CA ILE A 320 24.11 9.52 6.15
C ILE A 320 23.74 10.77 6.96
N VAL A 321 22.82 10.62 7.91
CA VAL A 321 22.69 11.59 9.00
C VAL A 321 23.91 11.34 9.88
N VAL A 322 25.00 12.08 9.63
CA VAL A 322 26.10 12.17 10.57
C VAL A 322 25.55 12.91 11.78
N GLY A 323 25.17 12.14 12.81
CA GLY A 323 24.82 12.69 14.11
C GLY A 323 26.02 13.39 14.74
N ASP A 324 25.76 14.60 15.21
CA ASP A 324 26.49 15.37 16.21
C ASP A 324 28.01 15.49 16.09
N PHE A 325 28.45 16.53 15.36
CA PHE A 325 29.60 17.32 15.79
C PHE A 325 29.44 18.80 15.42
N MET A 326 29.01 19.57 16.43
CA MET A 326 29.19 21.01 16.66
C MET A 326 28.54 22.05 15.73
N GLU A 327 27.94 23.01 16.43
CA GLU A 327 27.25 24.23 16.02
C GLU A 327 27.90 25.07 14.93
N GLY A 328 27.04 25.76 14.18
CA GLY A 328 27.30 27.11 13.71
C GLY A 328 27.77 27.22 12.26
N LEU A 329 26.80 27.33 11.33
CA LEU A 329 26.67 28.41 10.35
C LEU A 329 25.64 28.04 9.28
N ALA A 330 24.63 28.91 9.17
CA ALA A 330 23.84 29.24 7.99
C ALA A 330 23.59 28.15 6.90
N GLY A 331 22.30 27.80 6.76
CA GLY A 331 21.68 27.68 5.44
C GLY A 331 21.66 26.28 4.80
N GLY A 332 20.45 25.75 4.63
CA GLY A 332 20.13 24.74 3.62
C GLY A 332 20.23 23.30 4.09
N TRP A 333 19.19 22.79 4.75
CA TRP A 333 19.05 21.36 5.00
C TRP A 333 18.14 20.70 3.96
N LEU A 334 18.79 19.78 3.23
CA LEU A 334 18.34 18.60 2.49
C LEU A 334 17.27 18.72 1.40
N THR A 335 17.77 18.65 0.16
CA THR A 335 17.07 18.13 -1.00
C THR A 335 16.83 16.61 -0.86
N SER A 336 15.69 16.23 -0.29
CA SER A 336 15.07 14.91 -0.47
C SER A 336 13.85 15.09 -1.36
N CYS A 337 13.81 14.44 -2.52
CA CYS A 337 12.59 14.39 -3.32
C CYS A 337 11.67 13.34 -2.68
N GLY A 338 10.74 13.77 -1.83
CA GLY A 338 9.71 12.89 -1.25
C GLY A 338 8.67 12.45 -2.28
N PHE A 339 8.21 11.20 -2.16
CA PHE A 339 7.08 10.63 -2.88
C PHE A 339 5.78 10.92 -2.14
N HIS A 340 4.95 11.79 -2.71
CA HIS A 340 3.65 12.18 -2.18
C HIS A 340 2.56 11.23 -2.69
N LEU A 341 1.80 10.63 -1.78
CA LEU A 341 0.66 9.75 -2.02
C LEU A 341 -0.59 10.37 -1.40
N LEU A 342 -1.68 10.42 -2.16
CA LEU A 342 -2.98 10.78 -1.59
C LEU A 342 -3.72 9.50 -1.18
N VAL A 343 -4.15 9.45 0.07
CA VAL A 343 -5.07 8.46 0.61
C VAL A 343 -6.45 9.10 0.73
N ALA A 344 -7.46 8.47 0.12
CA ALA A 344 -8.85 8.88 0.25
C ALA A 344 -9.37 8.66 1.67
#